data_AF-A0A948CVB7-F1
#
_entry.id   AF-A0A948CVB7-F1
#
_cell.length_a   1.000
_cell.length_b   1.000
_cell.length_c   1.000
_cell.angle_alpha   90.00
_cell.angle_beta   90.00
_cell.angle_gamma   90.00
#
_symmetry.space_group_name_H-M   'P 1'
#
loop_
_entity.id
_entity.type
_entity.pdbx_description
1 polymer ?
#
loop_
_entity_poly.entity_id
_entity_poly.type
_entity_poly.pdbx_seq_one_letter_code
_entity_poly.pdbx_strand_id
1 'polypeptide(L)'
;MELKAKPLVVVYLISALLALIMTWIHVPAYLGEGFVSANVKFWNDALFNANPAGKFLTIDILFLAFVCNVWMFIEGRRLGVKYIYLYVIGGVVIAISVAFPLFMAARELRLASTKKDFTGYKIKAIDAITLLVLFAIGLLAAILLL
;
A
#
# COMPACT_ATOMS: atom_id res chain seq x y z
N MET A 1 -12.36 -6.30 21.62
CA MET A 1 -12.54 -7.28 20.52
C MET A 1 -11.17 -7.82 20.13
N GLU A 2 -11.06 -9.10 19.80
CA GLU A 2 -9.79 -9.66 19.29
C GLU A 2 -9.82 -9.75 17.77
N LEU A 3 -8.88 -9.07 17.12
CA LEU A 3 -8.70 -9.10 15.68
C LEU A 3 -7.64 -10.13 15.32
N LYS A 4 -8.08 -11.24 14.71
CA LYS A 4 -7.20 -12.34 14.30
C LYS A 4 -6.47 -12.03 12.98
N ALA A 5 -5.41 -12.79 12.70
CA ALA A 5 -4.63 -12.65 11.47
C ALA A 5 -5.46 -12.80 10.18
N LYS A 6 -6.41 -13.75 10.14
CA LYS A 6 -7.20 -14.03 8.93
C LYS A 6 -8.00 -12.80 8.44
N PRO A 7 -8.83 -12.14 9.27
CA PRO A 7 -9.48 -10.88 8.90
C PRO A 7 -8.50 -9.79 8.43
N LEU A 8 -7.36 -9.63 9.11
CA LEU A 8 -6.35 -8.63 8.71
C LEU A 8 -5.78 -8.90 7.32
N VAL A 9 -5.44 -10.16 7.04
CA VAL A 9 -4.98 -10.57 5.71
C VAL A 9 -6.01 -10.18 4.64
N VAL A 10 -7.30 -10.44 4.88
CA VAL A 10 -8.36 -10.06 3.93
C VAL A 10 -8.42 -8.55 3.73
N VAL A 11 -8.39 -7.76 4.81
CA VAL A 11 -8.37 -6.30 4.72
C VAL A 11 -7.19 -5.81 3.89
N TYR A 12 -5.99 -6.34 4.11
CA TYR A 12 -4.81 -5.93 3.37
C TYR A 12 -4.86 -6.34 1.89
N LEU A 13 -5.36 -7.53 1.58
CA LEU A 13 -5.52 -7.98 0.19
C LEU A 13 -6.56 -7.16 -0.57
N ILE A 14 -7.71 -6.86 0.06
CA ILE A 14 -8.73 -5.98 -0.51
C ILE A 14 -8.15 -4.58 -0.73
N SER A 15 -7.42 -4.04 0.26
CA SER A 15 -6.78 -2.73 0.14
C SER A 15 -5.78 -2.69 -1.01
N ALA A 16 -4.95 -3.73 -1.17
CA ALA A 16 -4.01 -3.85 -2.29
C ALA A 16 -4.73 -3.89 -3.64
N LEU A 17 -5.80 -4.68 -3.74
CA LEU A 17 -6.57 -4.82 -4.98
C LEU A 17 -7.25 -3.51 -5.38
N LEU A 18 -7.90 -2.85 -4.42
CA LEU A 18 -8.55 -1.56 -4.67
C LEU A 18 -7.52 -0.49 -5.04
N ALA A 19 -6.40 -0.42 -4.31
CA ALA A 19 -5.32 0.51 -4.65
C ALA A 19 -4.79 0.26 -6.06
N LEU A 20 -4.61 -1.01 -6.46
CA LEU A 20 -4.15 -1.37 -7.79
C LEU A 20 -5.13 -0.84 -8.85
N ILE A 21 -6.41 -1.18 -8.73
CA ILE A 21 -7.44 -0.77 -9.71
C ILE A 21 -7.54 0.75 -9.80
N MET A 22 -7.67 1.42 -8.65
CA MET A 22 -7.91 2.86 -8.60
C MET A 22 -6.70 3.68 -9.06
N THR A 23 -5.47 3.18 -8.87
CA THR A 23 -4.27 3.89 -9.37
C THR A 23 -3.96 3.56 -10.82
N TRP A 24 -4.15 2.32 -11.25
CA TRP A 24 -3.75 1.88 -12.59
C TRP A 24 -4.69 2.33 -13.69
N ILE A 25 -5.92 2.74 -13.37
CA ILE A 25 -6.85 3.32 -14.35
C ILE A 25 -6.32 4.62 -14.98
N HIS A 26 -5.41 5.34 -14.31
CA HIS A 26 -4.80 6.57 -14.82
C HIS A 26 -3.56 6.32 -15.70
N VAL A 27 -2.93 5.15 -15.59
CA VAL A 27 -1.69 4.80 -16.31
C VAL A 27 -1.87 4.77 -17.84
N PRO A 28 -2.99 4.29 -18.42
CA PRO A 28 -3.22 4.28 -19.86
C PRO A 28 -3.04 5.63 -20.56
N ALA A 29 -3.26 6.75 -19.87
CA ALA A 29 -3.03 8.10 -20.42
C ALA A 29 -1.56 8.37 -20.81
N TYR A 30 -0.62 7.57 -20.31
CA TYR A 30 0.81 7.72 -20.53
C TYR A 30 1.39 6.67 -21.49
N LEU A 31 0.68 5.57 -21.78
CA LEU A 31 1.21 4.39 -22.48
C LEU A 31 1.43 4.56 -24.00
N GLY A 32 1.13 5.73 -24.58
CA GLY A 32 1.09 5.93 -26.04
C GLY A 32 2.40 5.65 -26.78
N GLU A 33 3.55 6.02 -26.22
CA GLU A 33 4.87 5.90 -26.88
C GLU A 33 5.73 4.75 -26.33
N GLY A 34 5.13 3.83 -25.56
CA GLY A 34 5.82 2.71 -24.91
C GLY A 34 6.08 2.92 -23.40
N PHE A 35 6.54 1.87 -22.72
CA PHE A 35 6.62 1.84 -21.26
C PHE A 35 7.65 2.83 -20.66
N VAL A 36 8.82 2.96 -21.31
CA VAL A 36 9.90 3.83 -20.79
C VAL A 36 9.52 5.31 -20.91
N SER A 37 9.00 5.73 -22.07
CA SER A 37 8.51 7.08 -22.31
C SER A 37 7.30 7.41 -21.43
N ALA A 38 6.38 6.45 -21.25
CA ALA A 38 5.28 6.58 -20.30
C ALA A 38 5.77 6.88 -18.87
N ASN A 39 6.75 6.14 -18.38
CA ASN A 39 7.31 6.34 -17.05
C ASN A 39 7.97 7.72 -16.91
N VAL A 40 8.77 8.14 -17.89
CA VAL A 40 9.41 9.47 -17.88
C VAL A 40 8.35 10.57 -17.87
N LYS A 41 7.33 10.47 -18.73
CA LYS A 41 6.25 11.45 -18.82
C LYS A 41 5.43 11.52 -17.53
N PHE A 42 5.05 10.37 -16.97
CA PHE A 42 4.32 10.28 -15.70
C PHE A 42 5.06 11.01 -14.57
N TRP A 43 6.35 10.74 -14.40
CA TRP A 43 7.14 11.40 -13.34
C TRP A 43 7.36 12.88 -13.61
N ASN A 44 7.47 13.29 -14.88
CA ASN A 44 7.57 14.70 -15.23
C ASN A 44 6.28 15.45 -14.85
N ASP A 45 5.14 14.86 -15.17
CA ASP A 45 3.84 15.44 -14.82
C ASP A 45 3.61 15.46 -13.31
N ALA A 46 3.97 14.38 -12.60
CA ALA A 46 3.83 14.30 -11.15
C ALA A 46 4.76 15.26 -10.37
N LEU A 47 6.01 15.44 -10.83
CA LEU A 47 7.02 16.20 -10.09
C LEU A 47 7.14 17.66 -10.52
N PHE A 48 7.00 17.96 -11.81
CA PHE A 48 7.30 19.29 -12.36
C PHE A 48 6.04 20.03 -12.81
N ASN A 49 5.14 19.35 -13.51
CA ASN A 49 3.93 19.98 -14.06
C ASN A 49 2.73 19.97 -13.10
N ALA A 50 2.81 19.25 -11.98
CA ALA A 50 1.78 19.25 -10.96
C ALA A 50 1.59 20.63 -10.32
N ASN A 51 0.35 20.94 -9.92
CA ASN A 51 0.05 22.09 -9.08
C ASN A 51 0.69 21.91 -7.67
N PRO A 52 0.73 22.94 -6.82
CA PRO A 52 1.33 22.84 -5.49
C PRO A 52 0.78 21.70 -4.62
N ALA A 53 -0.52 21.40 -4.71
CA ALA A 53 -1.13 20.29 -3.97
C ALA A 53 -0.66 18.92 -4.47
N GLY A 54 -0.54 18.73 -5.79
CA GLY A 54 -0.03 17.50 -6.39
C GLY A 54 1.46 17.27 -6.06
N LYS A 55 2.27 18.33 -6.04
CA LYS A 55 3.67 18.26 -5.60
C LYS A 55 3.77 17.87 -4.12
N PHE A 56 2.96 18.47 -3.26
CA PHE A 56 2.87 18.12 -1.85
C PHE A 56 2.57 16.62 -1.66
N LEU A 57 1.52 16.10 -2.30
CA LEU A 57 1.14 14.68 -2.21
C LEU A 57 2.23 13.75 -2.76
N THR A 58 2.91 14.14 -3.84
CA THR A 58 4.00 13.35 -4.44
C THR A 58 5.21 13.28 -3.51
N ILE A 59 5.59 14.38 -2.88
CA ILE A 59 6.69 14.39 -1.91
C ILE A 59 6.30 13.55 -0.67
N ASP A 60 5.10 13.76 -0.14
CA ASP A 60 4.58 13.02 1.02
C ASP A 60 4.63 11.50 0.78
N ILE A 61 4.11 11.02 -0.36
CA ILE A 61 4.09 9.59 -0.66
C ILE A 61 5.49 9.00 -0.87
N LEU A 62 6.45 9.76 -1.40
CA LEU A 62 7.83 9.29 -1.58
C LEU A 62 8.53 9.07 -0.24
N PHE A 63 8.37 9.99 0.72
CA PHE A 63 8.93 9.83 2.06
C PHE A 63 8.22 8.74 2.85
N LEU A 64 6.88 8.66 2.77
CA LEU A 64 6.13 7.55 3.35
C LEU A 64 6.60 6.20 2.78
N ALA A 65 6.78 6.11 1.46
CA ALA A 65 7.27 4.91 0.82
C ALA A 65 8.67 4.51 1.30
N PHE A 66 9.58 5.47 1.49
CA PHE A 66 10.89 5.19 2.05
C PHE A 66 10.80 4.54 3.43
N VAL A 67 10.01 5.14 4.35
CA VAL A 67 9.82 4.60 5.71
C VAL A 67 9.15 3.23 5.68
N CYS A 68 8.14 3.02 4.84
CA CYS A 68 7.51 1.72 4.62
C CYS A 68 8.53 0.68 4.16
N ASN A 69 9.40 1.01 3.20
CA ASN A 69 10.44 0.09 2.72
C ASN A 69 11.44 -0.27 3.82
N VAL A 70 11.93 0.71 4.58
CA VAL A 70 12.81 0.47 5.75
C VAL A 70 12.15 -0.52 6.70
N TRP A 71 10.89 -0.30 7.04
CA TRP A 71 10.14 -1.18 7.93
C TRP A 71 9.93 -2.58 7.33
N MET A 72 9.57 -2.70 6.04
CA MET A 72 9.41 -3.99 5.36
C MET A 72 10.71 -4.81 5.38
N PHE A 73 11.86 -4.17 5.19
CA PHE A 73 13.15 -4.85 5.31
C PHE A 73 13.39 -5.35 6.73
N ILE A 74 13.31 -4.48 7.74
CA ILE A 74 13.60 -4.84 9.13
C ILE A 74 12.65 -5.93 9.63
N GLU A 75 11.33 -5.71 9.46
CA GLU A 75 10.30 -6.62 9.95
C GLU A 75 10.29 -7.93 9.16
N GLY A 76 10.48 -7.85 7.83
CA GLY A 76 10.53 -9.01 6.96
C GLY A 76 11.69 -9.94 7.32
N ARG A 77 12.86 -9.38 7.62
CA ARG A 77 14.02 -10.15 8.10
C ARG A 77 13.77 -10.73 9.49
N ARG A 78 13.21 -9.94 10.41
CA ARG A 78 12.89 -10.37 11.79
C ARG A 78 11.93 -11.56 11.84
N LEU A 79 10.91 -11.58 10.98
CA LEU A 79 9.90 -12.63 10.94
C LEU A 79 10.20 -13.73 9.92
N GLY A 80 11.21 -13.56 9.07
CA GLY A 80 11.53 -14.49 7.98
C GLY A 80 10.46 -14.53 6.88
N VAL A 81 9.91 -13.37 6.52
CA VAL A 81 9.04 -13.22 5.34
C VAL A 81 9.89 -13.40 4.08
N LYS A 82 9.44 -14.24 3.15
CA LYS A 82 10.15 -14.51 1.89
C LYS A 82 9.95 -13.37 0.89
N TYR A 83 10.86 -13.25 -0.08
CA TYR A 83 10.73 -12.36 -1.24
C TYR A 83 10.60 -10.87 -0.92
N ILE A 84 11.25 -10.37 0.14
CA ILE A 84 11.21 -8.95 0.54
C ILE A 84 11.47 -8.00 -0.64
N TYR A 85 12.45 -8.33 -1.49
CA TYR A 85 12.78 -7.52 -2.67
C TYR A 85 11.63 -7.43 -3.69
N LEU A 86 10.75 -8.43 -3.81
CA LEU A 86 9.59 -8.35 -4.71
C LEU A 86 8.60 -7.28 -4.22
N TYR A 87 8.41 -7.14 -2.91
CA TYR A 87 7.57 -6.07 -2.36
C TYR A 87 8.19 -4.70 -2.59
N VAL A 88 9.50 -4.57 -2.39
CA VAL A 88 10.21 -3.29 -2.60
C VAL A 88 10.18 -2.87 -4.07
N ILE A 89 10.52 -3.78 -4.98
CA ILE A 89 10.47 -3.54 -6.42
C ILE A 89 9.03 -3.27 -6.86
N GLY A 90 8.05 -4.04 -6.38
CA GLY A 90 6.64 -3.81 -6.64
C GLY A 90 6.16 -2.44 -6.14
N GLY A 91 6.68 -1.95 -5.02
CA GLY A 91 6.35 -0.62 -4.50
C GLY A 91 6.83 0.51 -5.40
N VAL A 92 7.97 0.31 -6.07
CA VAL A 92 8.54 1.29 -7.02
C VAL A 92 7.89 1.19 -8.40
N VAL A 93 7.62 -0.03 -8.89
CA VAL A 93 7.15 -0.28 -10.26
C VAL A 93 5.63 -0.20 -10.38
N ILE A 94 4.89 -0.65 -9.36
CA ILE A 94 3.43 -0.75 -9.39
C ILE A 94 2.80 0.40 -8.61
N ALA A 95 3.00 0.39 -7.30
CA ALA A 95 2.61 1.43 -6.35
C ALA A 95 2.91 0.93 -4.93
N ILE A 96 3.40 1.82 -4.07
CA ILE A 96 3.65 1.48 -2.67
C ILE A 96 2.35 1.11 -1.93
N SER A 97 1.22 1.72 -2.30
CA SER A 97 -0.11 1.44 -1.76
C SER A 97 -0.63 0.04 -2.10
N VAL A 98 -0.01 -0.66 -3.05
CA VAL A 98 -0.29 -2.06 -3.37
C VAL A 98 0.72 -2.98 -2.66
N ALA A 99 2.01 -2.68 -2.81
CA ALA A 99 3.07 -3.54 -2.30
C ALA A 99 3.09 -3.63 -0.76
N PHE A 100 2.86 -2.50 -0.08
CA PHE A 100 2.89 -2.47 1.38
C PHE A 100 1.76 -3.31 2.00
N PRO A 101 0.49 -3.20 1.60
CA PRO A 101 -0.55 -4.11 2.10
C PRO A 101 -0.28 -5.59 1.76
N LEU A 102 0.26 -5.92 0.58
CA LEU A 102 0.64 -7.30 0.26
C LEU A 102 1.73 -7.82 1.22
N PHE A 103 2.70 -6.98 1.59
CA PHE A 103 3.69 -7.32 2.60
C PHE A 103 3.03 -7.51 3.97
N MET A 104 2.09 -6.64 4.35
CA MET A 104 1.34 -6.75 5.62
C MET A 104 0.57 -8.08 5.71
N ALA A 105 -0.05 -8.52 4.62
CA ALA A 105 -0.71 -9.82 4.54
C ALA A 105 0.28 -10.98 4.77
N ALA A 106 1.42 -10.98 4.06
CA ALA A 106 2.45 -12.00 4.23
C ALA A 106 3.06 -12.01 5.64
N ARG A 107 3.23 -10.81 6.23
CA ARG A 107 3.67 -10.62 7.60
C ARG A 107 2.71 -11.26 8.60
N GLU A 108 1.40 -11.01 8.49
CA GLU A 108 0.40 -11.57 9.41
C GLU A 108 0.34 -13.09 9.35
N LEU A 109 0.41 -13.66 8.13
CA LEU A 109 0.51 -15.11 7.94
C LEU A 109 1.76 -15.67 8.62
N ARG A 110 2.90 -14.99 8.46
CA ARG A 110 4.16 -15.43 9.06
C ARG A 110 4.13 -15.34 10.57
N LEU A 111 3.60 -14.25 11.12
CA LEU A 111 3.45 -14.04 12.56
C LEU A 111 2.58 -15.12 13.20
N ALA A 112 1.42 -15.41 12.61
CA ALA A 112 0.51 -16.46 13.06
C ALA A 112 1.12 -17.87 12.96
N SER A 113 2.00 -18.12 11.98
CA SER A 113 2.68 -19.41 11.84
C SER A 113 3.85 -19.62 12.82
N THR A 114 4.48 -18.54 13.28
CA THR A 114 5.76 -18.61 14.02
C THR A 114 5.59 -18.41 15.52
N LYS A 115 4.60 -17.62 15.96
CA LYS A 115 4.33 -17.40 17.38
C LYS A 115 3.14 -18.23 17.85
N LYS A 116 3.41 -19.30 18.61
CA LYS A 116 2.37 -20.15 19.23
C LYS A 116 1.41 -19.37 20.12
N ASP A 117 1.88 -18.31 20.77
CA ASP A 117 1.08 -17.51 21.72
C ASP A 117 0.39 -16.31 21.06
N PHE A 118 0.53 -16.13 19.74
CA PHE A 118 -0.11 -15.02 19.05
C PHE A 118 -1.58 -15.35 18.76
N THR A 119 -2.47 -14.82 19.59
CA THR A 119 -3.92 -15.01 19.45
C THR A 119 -4.62 -13.93 18.61
N GLY A 120 -3.92 -12.81 18.36
CA GLY A 120 -4.42 -11.68 17.59
C GLY A 120 -4.08 -10.34 18.26
N TYR A 121 -4.70 -9.27 17.77
CA TYR A 121 -4.55 -7.92 18.32
C TYR A 121 -5.81 -7.54 19.11
N LYS A 122 -5.62 -7.01 20.32
CA LYS A 122 -6.72 -6.45 21.10
C LYS A 122 -7.03 -5.05 20.58
N ILE A 123 -8.23 -4.87 20.03
CA ILE A 123 -8.73 -3.58 19.57
C ILE A 123 -10.06 -3.23 20.25
N LYS A 124 -10.32 -1.94 20.43
CA LYS A 124 -11.60 -1.42 20.91
C LYS A 124 -12.58 -1.34 19.73
N ALA A 125 -13.88 -1.32 20.04
CA ALA A 125 -14.91 -1.15 19.02
C ALA A 125 -14.77 0.20 18.31
N ILE A 126 -14.39 1.25 19.05
CA ILE A 126 -14.14 2.58 18.48
C ILE A 126 -13.00 2.57 17.44
N ASP A 127 -11.93 1.81 17.69
CA ASP A 127 -10.81 1.68 16.75
C ASP A 127 -11.30 1.08 15.42
N ALA A 128 -12.13 0.03 15.48
CA ALA A 128 -12.71 -0.60 14.30
C ALA A 128 -13.64 0.35 13.53
N ILE A 129 -14.49 1.10 14.24
CA ILE A 129 -15.39 2.10 13.63
C ILE A 129 -14.57 3.19 12.95
N THR A 130 -13.54 3.72 13.61
CA THR A 130 -12.65 4.73 13.03
C THR A 130 -11.98 4.24 11.76
N LEU A 131 -11.45 3.01 11.75
CA LEU A 131 -10.83 2.42 10.57
C LEU A 131 -11.82 2.25 9.41
N LEU A 132 -13.05 1.83 9.70
CA LEU A 132 -14.11 1.70 8.68
C LEU A 132 -14.50 3.05 8.10
N VAL A 133 -14.63 4.09 8.93
CA VAL A 133 -14.93 5.45 8.46
C VAL A 133 -13.79 5.99 7.61
N LEU A 134 -12.53 5.85 8.04
CA LEU A 134 -11.36 6.28 7.26
C LEU A 134 -11.28 5.55 5.92
N PHE A 135 -11.55 4.24 5.90
CA PHE A 135 -11.60 3.45 4.68
C PHE A 135 -12.71 3.94 3.74
N ALA A 136 -13.92 4.19 4.26
CA ALA A 136 -15.04 4.67 3.47
C ALA A 136 -14.78 6.06 2.87
N ILE A 137 -14.19 6.98 3.66
CA ILE A 137 -13.78 8.31 3.17
C ILE A 137 -12.73 8.17 2.08
N GLY A 138 -11.70 7.36 2.30
CA GLY A 138 -10.64 7.13 1.32
C GLY A 138 -11.18 6.51 0.01
N LEU A 139 -12.09 5.55 0.13
CA LEU A 139 -12.73 4.92 -1.03
C LEU A 139 -13.60 5.91 -1.80
N LEU A 140 -14.41 6.70 -1.11
CA LEU A 140 -15.24 7.73 -1.73
C LEU A 140 -14.37 8.77 -2.44
N ALA A 141 -13.32 9.25 -1.79
CA ALA A 141 -12.37 10.19 -2.39
C ALA A 141 -11.71 9.59 -3.64
N ALA A 142 -11.27 8.33 -3.59
CA ALA A 142 -10.69 7.66 -4.75
C ALA A 142 -11.68 7.57 -5.92
N ILE A 143 -12.94 7.20 -5.65
CA ILE A 143 -13.99 7.13 -6.68
C ILE A 143 -14.27 8.50 -7.31
N LEU A 144 -14.26 9.57 -6.51
CA LEU A 144 -14.45 10.93 -7.01
C LEU A 144 -13.27 11.45 -7.84
N LEU A 145 -12.10 10.80 -7.76
CA LEU A 145 -10.87 11.16 -8.47
C LEU A 145 -10.61 10.32 -9.73
N LEU A 146 -11.43 9.30 -10.00
CA LEU A 146 -11.38 8.49 -11.23
C LEU A 146 -11.70 9.34 -12.46
#